data_AF-A0A968RVU3-F1
#
_entry.id   AF-A0A968RVU3-F1
#
_cell.length_a   1.000
_cell.length_b   1.000
_cell.length_c   1.000
_cell.angle_alpha   90.00
_cell.angle_beta   90.00
_cell.angle_gamma   90.00
#
_symmetry.space_group_name_H-M   'P 1'
#
loop_
_entity.id
_entity.type
_entity.pdbx_description
1 polymer ?
#
loop_
_entity_poly.entity_id
_entity_poly.type
_entity_poly.pdbx_seq_one_letter_code
_entity_poly.pdbx_strand_id
1 'polypeptide(L)' 'MENSVIYQDILARGKAEGKAEGKAEEKRHIAINLLNAGMSAEQVARFTELPLPEIQALQNKG' A
#
# COMPACT_ATOMS: atom_id res chain seq x y z
N MET A 1 18.55 24.22 25.69
CA MET A 1 18.07 22.89 25.27
C MET A 1 16.68 23.09 24.69
N GLU A 2 16.63 23.54 23.44
CA GLU A 2 15.37 23.62 22.71
C GLU A 2 15.09 22.20 22.20
N ASN A 3 14.63 21.35 23.13
CA ASN A 3 14.13 20.01 22.84
C ASN A 3 12.83 20.18 22.06
N SER A 4 12.98 20.62 20.81
CA SER A 4 11.92 21.22 20.04
C SER A 4 10.94 20.14 19.65
N VAL A 5 9.71 20.29 20.14
CA VAL A 5 8.51 19.50 19.80
C VAL A 5 8.42 19.26 18.28
N ILE A 6 8.93 20.20 17.48
CA ILE A 6 9.07 20.13 16.03
C ILE A 6 9.85 18.88 15.55
N TYR A 7 10.96 18.51 16.21
CA TYR A 7 11.77 17.35 15.80
C TYR A 7 11.06 16.02 16.07
N GLN A 8 10.32 15.93 17.18
CA GLN A 8 9.50 14.76 17.51
C GLN A 8 8.33 14.63 16.53
N ASP A 9 7.71 15.74 16.14
CA ASP A 9 6.66 15.77 15.12
C ASP A 9 7.17 15.33 13.75
N ILE A 10 8.34 15.78 13.32
CA ILE A 10 8.95 15.36 12.04
C ILE A 10 9.23 13.85 12.05
N LEU A 11 9.79 13.31 13.13
CA LEU A 11 10.06 11.87 13.24
C LEU A 11 8.78 11.03 13.31
N ALA A 12 7.76 11.51 14.01
CA ALA A 12 6.47 10.85 14.09
C ALA A 12 5.78 10.80 12.73
N ARG A 13 5.78 11.92 11.99
CA ARG A 13 5.26 12.01 10.62
C ARG A 13 6.02 11.08 9.67
N GLY A 14 7.35 11.13 9.65
CA GLY A 14 8.16 10.26 8.78
C GLY A 14 7.97 8.76 9.06
N LYS A 15 7.81 8.36 10.34
CA LYS A 15 7.48 6.97 10.68
C LYS A 15 6.06 6.56 10.25
N ALA A 16 5.10 7.47 10.37
CA ALA A 16 3.73 7.22 9.96
C ALA A 16 3.62 7.09 8.44
N GLU A 17 4.27 7.98 7.70
CA GLU A 17 4.35 7.96 6.23
C GLU A 17 5.03 6.69 5.73
N GLY A 18 6.22 6.35 6.22
CA GLY A 18 6.92 5.12 5.80
C GLY A 18 6.17 3.83 6.13
N LYS A 19 5.43 3.79 7.24
CA LYS A 19 4.57 2.64 7.59
C LYS A 19 3.34 2.54 6.68
N ALA A 20 2.77 3.67 6.26
CA ALA A 20 1.65 3.70 5.33
C ALA A 20 2.09 3.28 3.92
N GLU A 21 3.24 3.78 3.44
CA GLU A 21 3.82 3.42 2.16
C GLU A 21 4.15 1.92 2.09
N GLY A 22 4.84 1.38 3.10
CA GLY A 22 5.18 -0.04 3.13
C GLY A 22 3.95 -0.96 3.13
N LYS A 23 2.88 -0.58 3.85
CA LYS A 23 1.62 -1.33 3.82
C LYS A 23 0.93 -1.27 2.45
N ALA A 24 0.99 -0.13 1.77
CA ALA A 24 0.40 0.02 0.45
C ALA A 24 1.19 -0.78 -0.61
N GLU A 25 2.51 -0.77 -0.55
CA GLU A 25 3.38 -1.59 -1.41
C GLU A 25 3.14 -3.08 -1.19
N GLU A 26 3.04 -3.53 0.06
CA GLU A 26 2.82 -4.94 0.37
C GLU A 26 1.46 -5.43 -0.17
N LYS A 27 0.39 -4.65 0.01
CA LYS A 27 -0.94 -4.96 -0.57
C LYS A 27 -0.90 -5.04 -2.09
N ARG A 28 -0.14 -4.16 -2.76
CA ARG A 28 0.04 -4.19 -4.22
C ARG A 28 0.82 -5.40 -4.70
N HIS A 29 1.90 -5.76 -4.01
CA HIS A 29 2.68 -6.96 -4.33
C HIS A 29 1.82 -8.22 -4.21
N ILE A 30 1.03 -8.34 -3.14
CA ILE A 30 0.09 -9.44 -2.97
C ILE A 30 -0.94 -9.44 -4.11
N ALA A 31 -1.52 -8.29 -4.45
CA ALA A 31 -2.47 -8.19 -5.55
C ALA A 31 -1.89 -8.68 -6.89
N ILE A 32 -0.68 -8.25 -7.24
CA ILE A 32 0.01 -8.68 -8.47
C ILE A 32 0.22 -10.20 -8.47
N ASN A 33 0.69 -10.77 -7.35
CA ASN A 33 0.90 -12.21 -7.24
C ASN A 33 -0.39 -13.01 -7.40
N LEU A 34 -1.50 -12.55 -6.81
CA LEU A 34 -2.80 -13.23 -6.94
C LEU A 34 -3.37 -13.12 -8.36
N LEU A 35 -3.20 -11.97 -9.02
CA LEU A 35 -3.56 -11.79 -10.43
C LEU A 35 -2.74 -12.73 -11.33
N ASN A 36 -1.42 -12.84 -11.10
CA ASN A 36 -0.54 -13.76 -11.82
C ASN A 36 -0.88 -15.23 -11.57
N ALA A 37 -1.45 -15.55 -10.40
CA ALA A 37 -1.98 -16.87 -10.08
C ALA A 37 -3.32 -17.18 -10.77
N GLY A 38 -3.87 -16.23 -11.56
CA GLY A 38 -5.09 -16.41 -12.35
C GLY A 38 -6.39 -16.05 -11.62
N MET A 39 -6.32 -15.39 -10.46
CA MET A 39 -7.52 -14.91 -9.76
C MET A 39 -8.17 -13.72 -10.47
N SER A 40 -9.49 -13.58 -10.35
CA SER A 40 -10.21 -12.43 -10.91
C SER A 40 -9.92 -11.14 -10.14
N ALA A 41 -10.02 -9.98 -10.79
CA ALA A 41 -9.80 -8.69 -10.16
C ALA A 41 -10.73 -8.47 -8.95
N GLU A 42 -11.96 -8.98 -8.99
CA GLU A 42 -12.93 -8.90 -7.90
C GLU A 42 -12.53 -9.78 -6.71
N GLN A 43 -11.96 -10.96 -6.95
CA GLN A 43 -11.42 -11.80 -5.88
C GLN A 43 -10.22 -11.12 -5.23
N VAL A 44 -9.29 -10.61 -6.04
CA VAL A 44 -8.10 -9.92 -5.54
C VAL A 44 -8.45 -8.68 -4.71
N ALA A 45 -9.43 -7.88 -5.16
CA ALA A 45 -9.93 -6.73 -4.40
C ALA A 45 -10.48 -7.15 -3.02
N ARG A 46 -11.18 -8.28 -2.94
CA ARG A 46 -11.68 -8.81 -1.66
C ARG A 46 -10.56 -9.27 -0.72
N PHE A 47 -9.51 -9.90 -1.23
CA PHE A 47 -8.42 -10.44 -0.38
C PHE A 47 -7.40 -9.39 0.04
N THR A 48 -7.14 -8.39 -0.80
CA THR A 48 -6.16 -7.33 -0.51
C THR A 48 -6.79 -6.08 0.10
N GLU A 49 -8.12 -6.03 0.12
CA GLU A 49 -8.93 -4.86 0.50
C GLU A 49 -8.57 -3.61 -0.31
N LEU A 50 -8.04 -3.80 -1.52
CA LEU A 50 -7.77 -2.73 -2.46
C LEU A 50 -9.01 -2.46 -3.32
N PRO A 51 -9.24 -1.20 -3.72
CA PRO A 51 -10.32 -0.87 -4.64
C PRO A 51 -10.16 -1.61 -5.97
N LEU A 52 -11.28 -2.09 -6.54
CA LEU A 52 -11.27 -2.75 -7.85
C LEU A 52 -10.61 -1.92 -8.97
N PRO A 53 -10.81 -0.58 -9.04
CA PRO A 53 -10.08 0.24 -10.02
C PRO A 53 -8.56 0.20 -9.86
N GLU A 54 -8.05 0.09 -8.63
CA GLU A 54 -6.62 -0.03 -8.38
C GLU A 54 -6.09 -1.38 -8.85
N ILE A 55 -6.82 -2.47 -8.59
CA ILE A 55 -6.49 -3.80 -9.09
C ILE A 55 -6.48 -3.85 -10.62
N GLN A 56 -7.47 -3.23 -11.27
CA GLN A 56 -7.55 -3.16 -12.73
C GLN A 56 -6.37 -2.37 -13.34
N ALA A 57 -5.93 -1.30 -12.66
CA ALA A 57 -4.76 -0.54 -13.07
C ALA A 57 -3.46 -1.35 -12.97
N LEU A 58 -3.37 -2.30 -12.03
CA LEU A 58 -2.24 -3.23 -11.91
C LEU A 58 -2.21 -4.23 -13.07
N GLN A 59 -3.37 -4.71 -13.55
CA GLN A 59 -3.44 -5.62 -14.71
C GLN A 59 -3.02 -4.93 -16.02
N ASN A 60 -3.34 -3.65 -16.20
CA ASN A 60 -3.03 -2.90 -17.43
C ASN A 60 -1.58 -2.38 -17.49
N LYS A 61 -0.77 -2.61 -16.45
CA LYS A 61 0.64 -2.22 -16.39
C LYS A 61 1.61 -3.34 -16.78
N GLY A 62 1.10 -4.50 -17.24
CA GLY A 62 1.88 -5.63 -17.74
C GLY A 62 2.17 -5.54 -19.24
#